data_AF-A0A6I2MHC7-F1
#
_entry.id   AF-A0A6I2MHC7-F1
#
_cell.length_a   1.000
_cell.length_b   1.000
_cell.length_c   1.000
_cell.angle_alpha   90.00
_cell.angle_beta   90.00
_cell.angle_gamma   90.00
#
_symmetry.space_group_name_H-M   'P 1'
#
loop_
_entity.id
_entity.type
_entity.pdbx_description
1 polymer ?
#
loop_
_entity_poly.entity_id
_entity_poly.type
_entity_poly.pdbx_seq_one_letter_code
_entity_poly.pdbx_strand_id
1 'polypeptide(L)'
;MSRLRIGFRSVFKKKYEIELFDFLLENTDEFNIPFTGLDLWNSKKSDIKVLQVEKRIEYFHFMYIPIFPIGKIWTLRKKDGKLYDINSVKYKIESRIKKTNYPIYTFSFPILIFLSISTYLLITYGKFYYRDYKSKKSKQEKILVLKEKLNKLNPPFYLIINQNKSPSKSFRRVDSIVDEVYYLSKLPKKLDTFTTSTLDNVFYSTFAQNKLVRSKISKNNLDTLISNINEFRAKRLVNILTKDELEAPKLEIDFHIHGLSIINNGKPITFEGYIENNNLNNQWVFPKDSLLLTGKRIDASYIAKKNGDTSNLTLLFTDSQKSYKYQVIGTYINSQGTIAFIDKSIKKLN
;
A
#
# COMPACT_ATOMS: atom_id res chain seq x y z
N MET A 1 63.62 -26.40 41.62
CA MET A 1 62.70 -26.22 40.47
C MET A 1 61.86 -24.97 40.68
N SER A 2 62.08 -23.94 39.87
CA SER A 2 61.33 -22.68 39.91
C SER A 2 59.92 -22.91 39.38
N ARG A 3 58.90 -22.79 40.25
CA ARG A 3 57.48 -22.98 39.89
C ARG A 3 56.85 -21.62 39.61
N LEU A 4 56.27 -21.46 38.42
CA LEU A 4 55.57 -20.25 38.04
C LEU A 4 54.13 -20.29 38.57
N ARG A 5 53.77 -19.47 39.56
CA ARG A 5 52.37 -19.40 40.03
C ARG A 5 51.59 -18.43 39.17
N ILE A 6 50.46 -18.89 38.62
CA ILE A 6 49.58 -18.06 37.81
C ILE A 6 48.18 -18.00 38.43
N GLY A 7 47.57 -16.81 38.50
CA GLY A 7 46.15 -16.65 38.86
C GLY A 7 45.24 -16.62 37.63
N PHE A 8 44.02 -17.14 37.75
CA PHE A 8 42.99 -17.09 36.71
C PHE A 8 42.00 -15.93 36.93
N ARG A 9 41.70 -15.17 35.88
CA ARG A 9 40.68 -14.11 35.88
C ARG A 9 39.75 -14.23 34.66
N SER A 10 38.45 -14.11 34.91
CA SER A 10 37.41 -14.03 33.88
C SER A 10 36.75 -12.65 33.90
N VAL A 11 36.29 -12.17 32.74
CA VAL A 11 35.60 -10.87 32.61
C VAL A 11 34.34 -10.79 33.49
N PHE A 12 33.64 -11.91 33.70
CA PHE A 12 32.39 -11.97 34.47
C PHE A 12 32.58 -12.25 35.98
N LYS A 13 33.72 -12.80 36.38
CA LYS A 13 34.07 -13.03 37.79
C LYS A 13 35.27 -12.16 38.14
N LYS A 14 35.01 -11.04 38.83
CA LYS A 14 36.08 -10.19 39.40
C LYS A 14 36.86 -10.86 40.54
N LYS A 15 36.40 -12.02 41.04
CA LYS A 15 37.11 -12.83 42.05
C LYS A 15 38.16 -13.72 41.39
N TYR A 16 39.36 -13.69 41.96
CA TYR A 16 40.47 -14.56 41.59
C TYR A 16 40.23 -15.96 42.16
N GLU A 17 39.98 -16.93 41.29
CA GLU A 17 40.19 -18.33 41.65
C GLU A 17 41.66 -18.61 41.32
N ILE A 18 42.51 -18.66 42.35
CA ILE A 18 43.94 -18.95 42.18
C ILE A 18 44.07 -20.46 41.95
N GLU A 19 43.86 -20.91 40.72
CA GLU A 19 44.31 -22.23 40.30
C GLU A 19 45.80 -22.15 39.98
N LEU A 20 46.61 -22.82 40.79
CA LEU A 20 48.06 -22.87 40.61
C LEU A 20 48.37 -23.80 39.43
N PHE A 21 48.86 -23.22 38.34
CA PHE A 21 49.41 -23.98 37.23
C PHE A 21 50.93 -24.07 37.36
N ASP A 22 51.47 -25.27 37.56
CA ASP A 22 52.91 -25.47 37.56
C ASP A 22 53.43 -25.59 36.12
N PHE A 23 54.21 -24.59 35.67
CA PHE A 23 54.92 -24.61 34.38
C PHE A 23 56.42 -24.80 34.58
N LEU A 24 57.03 -25.64 33.72
CA LEU A 24 58.48 -25.77 33.62
C LEU A 24 59.08 -24.51 32.98
N LEU A 25 60.25 -24.09 33.47
CA LEU A 25 60.94 -22.88 33.04
C LEU A 25 61.27 -22.88 31.54
N GLU A 26 61.52 -24.05 30.95
CA GLU A 26 61.82 -24.24 29.53
C GLU A 26 60.67 -23.85 28.60
N ASN A 27 59.43 -23.81 29.10
CA ASN A 27 58.26 -23.35 28.33
C ASN A 27 58.06 -21.82 28.43
N THR A 28 58.97 -21.09 29.08
CA THR A 28 58.77 -19.66 29.36
C THR A 28 59.21 -18.73 28.23
N ASP A 29 60.05 -19.20 27.30
CA ASP A 29 60.50 -18.40 26.15
C ASP A 29 59.34 -18.10 25.17
N GLU A 30 58.39 -19.02 25.06
CA GLU A 30 57.17 -18.86 24.25
C GLU A 30 56.19 -17.83 24.83
N PHE A 31 56.31 -17.50 26.12
CA PHE A 31 55.51 -16.45 26.76
C PHE A 31 55.98 -15.03 26.41
N ASN A 32 56.98 -14.87 25.53
CA ASN A 32 57.50 -13.56 25.12
C ASN A 32 56.87 -12.99 23.85
N ILE A 33 55.92 -13.70 23.21
CA ILE A 33 55.22 -13.22 22.01
C ILE A 33 54.16 -12.18 22.42
N PRO A 34 54.28 -10.90 22.01
CA PRO A 34 53.29 -9.88 22.33
C PRO A 34 51.94 -10.23 21.72
N PHE A 35 50.86 -10.04 22.47
CA PHE A 35 49.51 -10.21 21.94
C PHE A 35 49.18 -9.12 20.92
N THR A 36 48.88 -9.51 19.68
CA THR A 36 48.61 -8.60 18.56
C THR A 36 47.12 -8.36 18.29
N GLY A 37 46.23 -9.02 19.04
CA GLY A 37 44.79 -8.88 18.84
C GLY A 37 44.24 -7.50 19.23
N LEU A 38 43.17 -7.08 18.55
CA LEU A 38 42.48 -5.82 18.81
C LEU A 38 41.75 -5.89 20.16
N ASP A 39 42.34 -5.31 21.20
CA ASP A 39 41.80 -5.26 22.56
C ASP A 39 41.59 -3.81 23.01
N LEU A 40 40.56 -3.17 22.45
CA LEU A 40 40.24 -1.76 22.70
C LEU A 40 39.86 -1.45 24.16
N TRP A 41 39.46 -2.46 24.93
CA TRP A 41 38.88 -2.28 26.26
C TRP A 41 39.86 -2.54 27.42
N ASN A 42 41.07 -3.03 27.13
CA ASN A 42 42.05 -3.46 28.15
C ASN A 42 43.49 -2.99 27.89
N SER A 43 43.65 -1.95 27.06
CA SER A 43 44.92 -1.26 26.78
C SER A 43 45.49 -0.49 27.98
N LYS A 44 44.74 -0.34 29.07
CA LYS A 44 45.26 0.25 30.31
C LYS A 44 46.30 -0.70 30.91
N LYS A 45 47.57 -0.26 30.91
CA LYS A 45 48.63 -0.90 31.69
C LYS A 45 48.16 -1.00 33.14
N SER A 46 47.88 -2.20 33.60
CA SER A 46 47.58 -2.46 35.01
C SER A 46 48.82 -3.05 35.65
N ASP A 47 49.38 -2.37 36.65
CA ASP A 47 50.49 -2.91 37.43
C ASP A 47 50.01 -4.14 38.20
N ILE A 48 50.45 -5.32 37.76
CA ILE A 48 50.13 -6.60 38.39
C ILE A 48 51.35 -7.16 39.11
N LYS A 49 51.19 -7.50 40.39
CA LYS A 49 52.29 -8.03 41.24
C LYS A 49 52.69 -9.46 40.87
N VAL A 50 51.80 -10.22 40.22
CA VAL A 50 51.94 -11.65 39.89
C VAL A 50 51.48 -11.89 38.47
N LEU A 51 52.09 -12.87 37.78
CA LEU A 51 51.68 -13.33 36.45
C LEU A 51 50.23 -13.84 36.44
N GLN A 52 49.45 -13.45 35.44
CA GLN A 52 48.02 -13.75 35.36
C GLN A 52 47.66 -14.34 34.01
N VAL A 53 46.99 -15.50 34.01
CA VAL A 53 46.36 -16.05 32.82
C VAL A 53 44.93 -15.52 32.76
N GLU A 54 44.63 -14.85 31.66
CA GLU A 54 43.35 -14.20 31.43
C GLU A 54 42.63 -14.90 30.28
N LYS A 55 41.37 -15.28 30.51
CA LYS A 55 40.48 -15.73 29.44
C LYS A 55 39.74 -14.54 28.87
N ARG A 56 40.06 -14.19 27.63
CA ARG A 56 39.49 -13.07 26.90
C ARG A 56 38.49 -13.55 25.87
N ILE A 57 37.57 -12.66 25.52
CA ILE A 57 36.58 -12.89 24.47
C ILE A 57 37.02 -12.10 23.26
N GLU A 58 37.16 -12.80 22.15
CA GLU A 58 37.36 -12.20 20.84
C GLU A 58 36.00 -11.83 20.26
N TYR A 59 35.86 -10.57 19.83
CA TYR A 59 34.62 -10.05 19.26
C TYR A 59 34.78 -9.80 17.77
N PHE A 60 33.72 -10.05 17.01
CA PHE A 60 33.56 -9.47 15.69
C PHE A 60 33.37 -7.98 15.88
N HIS A 61 34.22 -7.18 15.25
CA HIS A 61 34.11 -5.73 15.29
C HIS A 61 33.57 -5.24 13.94
N PHE A 62 32.61 -4.33 13.99
CA PHE A 62 32.33 -3.46 12.86
C PHE A 62 32.98 -2.12 13.16
N MET A 63 34.02 -1.80 12.40
CA MET A 63 34.96 -0.71 12.74
C MET A 63 35.53 -0.92 14.15
N TYR A 64 35.23 -0.04 15.11
CA TYR A 64 35.72 -0.11 16.49
C TYR A 64 34.68 -0.63 17.49
N ILE A 65 33.48 -0.99 17.03
CA ILE A 65 32.37 -1.41 17.89
C ILE A 65 32.32 -2.95 17.92
N PRO A 66 32.50 -3.60 19.09
CA PRO A 66 32.32 -5.04 19.20
C PRO A 66 30.83 -5.40 19.06
N ILE A 67 30.48 -6.24 18.10
CA ILE A 67 29.08 -6.65 17.85
C ILE A 67 28.74 -7.95 18.58
N PHE A 68 29.47 -9.03 18.34
CA PHE A 68 29.20 -10.34 18.94
C PHE A 68 30.49 -11.15 19.14
N PRO A 69 30.55 -12.06 20.13
CA PRO A 69 31.73 -12.87 20.37
C PRO A 69 31.94 -13.89 19.24
N ILE A 70 33.17 -13.99 18.71
CA ILE A 70 33.58 -15.02 17.75
C ILE A 70 34.34 -16.15 18.46
N GLY A 71 35.17 -15.80 19.45
CA GLY A 71 36.16 -16.73 19.98
C GLY A 71 36.57 -16.43 21.41
N LYS A 72 37.31 -17.37 22.01
CA LYS A 72 37.95 -17.18 23.31
C LYS A 72 39.45 -17.28 23.10
N ILE A 73 40.16 -16.30 23.62
CA ILE A 73 41.61 -16.22 23.55
C ILE A 73 42.15 -16.31 24.96
N TRP A 74 43.23 -17.04 25.13
CA TRP A 74 43.96 -17.09 26.38
C TRP A 74 45.20 -16.22 26.26
N THR A 75 45.43 -15.37 27.25
CA THR A 75 46.59 -14.47 27.27
C THR A 75 47.27 -14.49 28.62
N LEU A 76 48.57 -14.22 28.65
CA LEU A 76 49.34 -14.01 29.86
C LEU A 76 49.60 -12.51 30.06
N ARG A 77 49.23 -11.99 31.22
CA ARG A 77 49.64 -10.66 31.66
C ARG A 77 50.88 -10.78 32.54
N LYS A 78 51.95 -10.06 32.19
CA LYS A 78 53.20 -10.00 32.97
C LYS A 78 53.24 -8.74 33.84
N LYS A 79 54.24 -8.69 34.75
CA LYS A 79 54.45 -7.57 35.69
C LYS A 79 54.62 -6.21 35.02
N ASP A 80 55.03 -6.19 33.75
CA ASP A 80 55.12 -5.00 32.90
C ASP A 80 53.74 -4.46 32.44
N GLY A 81 52.65 -5.14 32.84
CA GLY A 81 51.29 -4.81 32.47
C GLY A 81 50.93 -5.15 31.03
N LYS A 82 51.83 -5.76 30.24
CA LYS A 82 51.59 -6.14 28.84
C LYS A 82 50.98 -7.54 28.73
N LEU A 83 50.31 -7.77 27.61
CA LEU A 83 49.66 -9.04 27.26
C LEU A 83 50.53 -9.82 26.27
N TYR A 84 50.62 -11.11 26.51
CA TYR A 84 51.39 -12.06 25.72
C TYR A 84 50.51 -13.26 25.34
N ASP A 85 50.79 -13.85 24.19
CA ASP A 85 50.11 -15.06 23.72
C ASP A 85 50.63 -16.29 24.49
N ILE A 86 49.79 -17.32 24.66
CA ILE A 86 50.11 -18.59 25.34
C ILE A 86 49.68 -19.83 24.56
N ASN A 87 49.62 -19.76 23.22
CA ASN A 87 49.15 -20.85 22.35
C ASN A 87 49.73 -22.24 22.68
N SER A 88 51.01 -22.35 23.02
CA SER A 88 51.67 -23.62 23.31
C SER A 88 51.17 -24.32 24.57
N VAL A 89 50.61 -23.55 25.51
CA VAL A 89 50.15 -24.05 26.82
C VAL A 89 48.61 -24.06 26.91
N LYS A 90 47.94 -23.51 25.91
CA LYS A 90 46.48 -23.40 25.80
C LYS A 90 45.75 -24.70 26.13
N TYR A 91 46.17 -25.83 25.55
CA TYR A 91 45.51 -27.13 25.76
C TYR A 91 45.53 -27.58 27.22
N LYS A 92 46.64 -27.37 27.94
CA LYS A 92 46.76 -27.71 29.37
C LYS A 92 45.83 -26.87 30.22
N ILE A 93 45.66 -25.60 29.88
CA ILE A 93 44.77 -24.67 30.58
C ILE A 93 43.30 -25.04 30.30
N GLU A 94 42.95 -25.31 29.04
CA GLU A 94 41.60 -25.70 28.63
C GLU A 94 41.16 -27.06 29.20
N SER A 95 42.09 -27.99 29.42
CA SER A 95 41.78 -29.28 30.06
C SER A 95 41.40 -29.17 31.55
N ARG A 96 41.83 -28.10 32.23
CA ARG A 96 41.59 -27.90 33.67
C ARG A 96 40.40 -27.00 33.94
N ILE A 97 40.13 -26.04 33.05
CA ILE A 97 39.07 -25.05 33.24
C ILE A 97 37.77 -25.51 32.56
N LYS A 98 36.65 -25.50 33.30
CA LYS A 98 35.33 -25.85 32.74
C LYS A 98 35.02 -25.04 31.47
N LYS A 99 34.56 -25.75 30.43
CA LYS A 99 34.04 -25.11 29.20
C LYS A 99 32.87 -24.20 29.57
N THR A 100 33.11 -22.90 29.51
CA THR A 100 32.03 -21.91 29.59
C THR A 100 31.39 -21.81 28.22
N ASN A 101 30.07 -21.97 28.10
CA ASN A 101 29.36 -21.67 26.86
C ASN A 101 29.12 -20.17 26.74
N TYR A 102 28.97 -19.65 25.52
CA TYR A 102 28.43 -18.30 25.36
C TYR A 102 26.95 -18.33 25.70
N PRO A 103 26.46 -17.37 26.50
CA PRO A 103 25.04 -17.29 26.75
C PRO A 103 24.33 -16.80 25.49
N ILE A 104 23.17 -17.40 25.18
CA ILE A 104 22.41 -17.19 23.92
C ILE A 104 22.16 -15.71 23.64
N TYR A 105 22.01 -14.88 24.69
CA TYR A 105 21.77 -13.44 24.54
C TYR A 105 22.89 -12.68 23.84
N THR A 106 24.11 -13.23 23.75
CA THR A 106 25.21 -12.61 22.99
C THR A 106 24.93 -12.49 21.49
N PHE A 107 23.96 -13.24 20.98
CA PHE A 107 23.50 -13.16 19.59
C PHE A 107 22.16 -12.43 19.42
N SER A 108 21.54 -11.94 20.50
CA SER A 108 20.22 -11.29 20.42
C SER A 108 20.22 -10.07 19.51
N PHE A 109 21.27 -9.26 19.56
CA PHE A 109 21.37 -8.04 18.75
C PHE A 109 21.43 -8.30 17.23
N PRO A 110 22.34 -9.13 16.70
CA PRO A 110 22.36 -9.43 15.27
C PRO A 110 21.09 -10.16 14.81
N ILE A 111 20.50 -11.03 15.64
CA ILE A 111 19.23 -11.69 15.34
C ILE A 111 18.10 -10.66 15.22
N LEU A 112 18.04 -9.68 16.13
CA LEU A 112 17.02 -8.64 16.11
C LEU A 112 17.15 -7.75 14.87
N ILE A 113 18.38 -7.36 14.50
CA ILE A 113 18.64 -6.63 13.24
C ILE A 113 18.17 -7.43 12.04
N PHE A 114 18.52 -8.72 11.96
CA PHE A 114 18.13 -9.59 10.86
C PHE A 114 16.60 -9.72 10.76
N LEU A 115 15.92 -9.89 11.88
CA LEU A 115 14.45 -9.93 11.95
C LEU A 115 13.82 -8.61 11.50
N SER A 116 14.37 -7.47 11.93
CA SER A 116 13.90 -6.15 11.51
C SER A 116 14.03 -5.95 10.00
N ILE A 117 15.18 -6.30 9.41
CA ILE A 117 15.41 -6.20 7.97
C ILE A 117 14.47 -7.13 7.21
N SER A 118 14.34 -8.39 7.65
CA SER A 118 13.46 -9.38 7.03
C SER A 118 11.99 -8.93 7.06
N THR A 119 11.54 -8.40 8.19
CA THR A 119 10.18 -7.87 8.36
C THR A 119 9.95 -6.65 7.47
N TYR A 120 10.92 -5.74 7.40
CA TYR A 120 10.85 -4.57 6.52
C TYR A 120 10.74 -4.97 5.04
N LEU A 121 11.57 -5.92 4.58
CA LEU A 121 11.52 -6.45 3.21
C LEU A 121 10.17 -7.13 2.94
N LEU A 122 9.67 -7.95 3.86
CA LEU A 122 8.38 -8.63 3.69
C LEU A 122 7.22 -7.64 3.59
N ILE A 123 7.22 -6.57 4.39
CA ILE A 123 6.17 -5.53 4.32
C ILE A 123 6.27 -4.72 3.01
N THR A 124 7.47 -4.31 2.62
CA THR A 124 7.68 -3.45 1.44
C THR A 124 7.39 -4.21 0.14
N TYR A 125 7.99 -5.38 -0.04
CA TYR A 125 7.76 -6.21 -1.22
C TYR A 125 6.36 -6.84 -1.20
N GLY A 126 5.88 -7.30 -0.05
CA GLY A 126 4.54 -7.87 0.10
C GLY A 126 3.43 -6.89 -0.31
N LYS A 127 3.54 -5.61 0.10
CA LYS A 127 2.59 -4.56 -0.33
C LYS A 127 2.63 -4.33 -1.84
N PHE A 128 3.81 -4.31 -2.45
CA PHE A 128 3.94 -4.13 -3.90
C PHE A 128 3.29 -5.29 -4.67
N TYR A 129 3.63 -6.54 -4.33
CA TYR A 129 3.06 -7.72 -4.96
C TYR A 129 1.55 -7.82 -4.75
N TYR A 130 1.07 -7.53 -3.54
CA TYR A 130 -0.36 -7.54 -3.25
C TYR A 130 -1.13 -6.49 -4.07
N ARG A 131 -0.57 -5.28 -4.23
CA ARG A 131 -1.17 -4.22 -5.06
C ARG A 131 -1.22 -4.63 -6.54
N ASP A 132 -0.14 -5.21 -7.06
CA ASP A 132 -0.09 -5.69 -8.45
C ASP A 132 -1.08 -6.84 -8.68
N TYR A 133 -1.11 -7.82 -7.77
CA TYR A 133 -2.07 -8.93 -7.80
C TYR A 133 -3.52 -8.43 -7.78
N LYS A 134 -3.87 -7.53 -6.84
CA LYS A 134 -5.22 -6.95 -6.75
C LYS A 134 -5.59 -6.17 -8.01
N SER A 135 -4.64 -5.42 -8.57
CA SER A 135 -4.82 -4.69 -9.83
C SER A 135 -5.09 -5.65 -11.00
N LYS A 136 -4.28 -6.71 -11.16
CA LYS A 136 -4.46 -7.75 -12.19
C LYS A 136 -5.80 -8.47 -12.04
N LYS A 137 -6.16 -8.88 -10.83
CA LYS A 137 -7.44 -9.54 -10.55
C LYS A 137 -8.63 -8.65 -10.91
N SER A 138 -8.64 -7.38 -10.45
CA SER A 138 -9.71 -6.44 -10.79
C SER A 138 -9.80 -6.17 -12.30
N LYS A 139 -8.67 -6.16 -13.02
CA LYS A 139 -8.67 -6.05 -14.49
C LYS A 139 -9.31 -7.28 -15.14
N GLN A 140 -8.97 -8.49 -14.69
CA GLN A 140 -9.56 -9.72 -15.22
C GLN A 140 -11.07 -9.78 -14.96
N GLU A 141 -11.51 -9.43 -13.76
CA GLU A 141 -12.93 -9.32 -13.43
C GLU A 141 -13.65 -8.34 -14.37
N LYS A 142 -13.07 -7.17 -14.62
CA LYS A 142 -13.62 -6.20 -15.58
C LYS A 142 -13.70 -6.75 -17.00
N ILE A 143 -12.67 -7.47 -17.46
CA ILE A 143 -12.66 -8.12 -18.78
C ILE A 143 -13.80 -9.13 -18.87
N LEU A 144 -13.96 -9.98 -17.87
CA LEU A 144 -15.01 -11.00 -17.81
C LEU A 144 -16.40 -10.36 -17.86
N VAL A 145 -16.65 -9.32 -17.04
CA VAL A 145 -17.93 -8.59 -17.04
C VAL A 145 -18.21 -7.95 -18.40
N LEU A 146 -17.20 -7.36 -19.06
CA LEU A 146 -17.37 -6.77 -20.38
C LEU A 146 -17.65 -7.82 -21.46
N LYS A 147 -16.96 -8.97 -21.42
CA LYS A 147 -17.22 -10.09 -22.35
C LYS A 147 -18.60 -10.69 -22.14
N GLU A 148 -19.02 -10.87 -20.88
CA GLU A 148 -20.34 -11.36 -20.54
C GLU A 148 -21.43 -10.39 -21.01
N LYS A 149 -21.26 -9.09 -20.77
CA LYS A 149 -22.15 -8.05 -21.32
C LYS A 149 -22.19 -8.10 -22.85
N LEU A 150 -21.03 -8.19 -23.51
CA LEU A 150 -20.96 -8.23 -24.97
C LEU A 150 -21.73 -9.42 -25.56
N ASN A 151 -21.67 -10.58 -24.92
CA ASN A 151 -22.32 -11.80 -25.39
C ASN A 151 -23.83 -11.85 -25.09
N LYS A 152 -24.30 -11.15 -24.05
CA LYS A 152 -25.71 -11.15 -23.65
C LYS A 152 -26.56 -10.07 -24.32
N LEU A 153 -25.94 -8.99 -24.79
CA LEU A 153 -26.68 -7.82 -25.26
C LEU A 153 -27.12 -7.93 -26.72
N ASN A 154 -28.41 -7.69 -26.96
CA ASN A 154 -28.96 -7.51 -28.29
C ASN A 154 -28.83 -6.04 -28.73
N PRO A 155 -28.52 -5.77 -30.01
CA PRO A 155 -28.55 -4.41 -30.55
C PRO A 155 -29.93 -3.75 -30.40
N PRO A 156 -30.00 -2.41 -30.24
CA PRO A 156 -28.87 -1.49 -30.19
C PRO A 156 -28.24 -1.37 -28.79
N PHE A 157 -26.91 -1.29 -28.75
CA PHE A 157 -26.16 -0.93 -27.54
C PHE A 157 -24.94 -0.08 -27.89
N TYR A 158 -24.24 0.43 -26.87
CA TYR A 158 -23.23 1.47 -27.02
C TYR A 158 -21.88 1.03 -26.46
N LEU A 159 -20.83 1.25 -27.24
CA LEU A 159 -19.43 0.99 -26.88
C LEU A 159 -18.73 2.30 -26.55
N ILE A 160 -18.08 2.36 -25.39
CA ILE A 160 -17.19 3.47 -25.00
C ILE A 160 -15.76 3.02 -25.24
N ILE A 161 -15.09 3.59 -26.24
CA ILE A 161 -13.73 3.22 -26.63
C ILE A 161 -12.79 4.39 -26.33
N ASN A 162 -11.75 4.15 -25.53
CA ASN A 162 -10.69 5.12 -25.31
C ASN A 162 -9.80 5.22 -26.55
N GLN A 163 -9.50 6.45 -26.99
CA GLN A 163 -8.64 6.67 -28.15
C GLN A 163 -7.19 6.87 -27.70
N ASN A 164 -6.25 6.31 -28.47
CA ASN A 164 -4.83 6.54 -28.23
C ASN A 164 -4.52 8.04 -28.33
N LYS A 165 -3.77 8.59 -27.36
CA LYS A 165 -3.29 9.98 -27.28
C LYS A 165 -4.33 11.09 -27.08
N SER A 166 -5.62 10.79 -26.97
CA SER A 166 -6.65 11.81 -26.70
C SER A 166 -7.45 11.45 -25.44
N PRO A 167 -7.70 12.39 -24.51
CA PRO A 167 -8.63 12.15 -23.41
C PRO A 167 -10.07 11.96 -23.89
N SER A 168 -10.36 12.24 -25.18
CA SER A 168 -11.69 12.07 -25.75
C SER A 168 -12.04 10.58 -25.91
N LYS A 169 -13.04 10.14 -25.16
CA LYS A 169 -13.70 8.84 -25.34
C LYS A 169 -14.49 8.89 -26.64
N SER A 170 -14.37 7.85 -27.46
CA SER A 170 -15.21 7.69 -28.63
C SER A 170 -16.39 6.79 -28.32
N PHE A 171 -17.58 7.27 -28.66
CA PHE A 171 -18.83 6.55 -28.51
C PHE A 171 -19.21 5.93 -29.86
N ARG A 172 -19.49 4.63 -29.84
CA ARG A 172 -19.97 3.88 -31.01
C ARG A 172 -21.28 3.20 -30.65
N ARG A 173 -22.28 3.27 -31.53
CA ARG A 173 -23.50 2.47 -31.43
C ARG A 173 -23.30 1.19 -32.23
N VAL A 174 -23.69 0.05 -31.67
CA VAL A 174 -23.84 -1.21 -32.37
C VAL A 174 -25.24 -1.25 -32.94
N ASP A 175 -25.36 -1.28 -34.26
CA ASP A 175 -26.65 -1.24 -34.95
C ASP A 175 -27.20 -2.65 -35.19
N SER A 176 -26.33 -3.58 -35.58
CA SER A 176 -26.68 -4.97 -35.83
C SER A 176 -25.48 -5.89 -35.64
N ILE A 177 -25.76 -7.19 -35.52
CA ILE A 177 -24.77 -8.27 -35.47
C ILE A 177 -25.18 -9.32 -36.52
N VAL A 178 -24.27 -9.65 -37.43
CA VAL A 178 -24.47 -10.71 -38.45
C VAL A 178 -23.19 -11.55 -38.49
N ASP A 179 -23.31 -12.86 -38.31
CA ASP A 179 -22.18 -13.81 -38.35
C ASP A 179 -20.97 -13.35 -37.51
N GLU A 180 -21.22 -12.96 -36.26
CA GLU A 180 -20.20 -12.43 -35.34
C GLU A 180 -19.49 -11.14 -35.79
N VAL A 181 -20.04 -10.45 -36.80
CA VAL A 181 -19.60 -9.13 -37.26
C VAL A 181 -20.53 -8.06 -36.71
N TYR A 182 -19.96 -7.13 -35.94
CA TYR A 182 -20.66 -6.00 -35.36
C TYR A 182 -20.61 -4.80 -36.31
N TYR A 183 -21.78 -4.28 -36.65
CA TYR A 183 -21.93 -3.08 -37.46
C TYR A 183 -22.03 -1.87 -36.53
N LEU A 184 -21.03 -0.98 -36.62
CA LEU A 184 -20.86 0.14 -35.72
C LEU A 184 -21.10 1.47 -36.41
N SER A 185 -21.89 2.33 -35.80
CA SER A 185 -22.04 3.73 -36.17
C SER A 185 -21.26 4.63 -35.21
N LYS A 186 -20.52 5.60 -35.77
CA LYS A 186 -19.82 6.63 -34.97
C LYS A 186 -20.81 7.68 -34.50
N LEU A 187 -20.86 7.94 -33.20
CA LEU A 187 -21.61 9.07 -32.66
C LEU A 187 -20.76 10.35 -32.71
N PRO A 188 -21.37 11.52 -32.97
CA PRO A 188 -20.69 12.81 -32.80
C PRO A 188 -20.23 12.98 -31.35
N LYS A 189 -19.08 13.63 -31.17
CA LYS A 189 -18.21 13.50 -29.98
C LYS A 189 -18.79 14.03 -28.64
N LYS A 190 -19.97 14.64 -28.59
CA LYS A 190 -20.46 15.32 -27.38
C LYS A 190 -21.70 14.61 -26.82
N LEU A 191 -21.47 13.72 -25.85
CA LEU A 191 -22.53 13.21 -24.98
C LEU A 191 -23.07 14.33 -24.07
N ASP A 192 -22.23 15.32 -23.75
CA ASP A 192 -22.52 16.33 -22.73
C ASP A 192 -23.45 17.47 -23.21
N THR A 193 -24.01 17.37 -24.42
CA THR A 193 -24.91 18.38 -25.00
C THR A 193 -26.35 17.89 -25.17
N PHE A 194 -26.74 16.76 -24.55
CA PHE A 194 -28.15 16.34 -24.56
C PHE A 194 -28.97 17.25 -23.65
N THR A 195 -29.42 18.37 -24.21
CA THR A 195 -30.19 19.38 -23.46
C THR A 195 -31.63 18.93 -23.23
N THR A 196 -32.21 18.10 -24.11
CA THR A 196 -33.63 17.66 -23.98
C THR A 196 -34.02 16.39 -24.74
N SER A 197 -33.17 15.83 -25.62
CA SER A 197 -33.52 14.69 -26.48
C SER A 197 -32.88 13.38 -26.01
N THR A 198 -33.60 12.27 -26.17
CA THR A 198 -33.05 10.92 -25.97
C THR A 198 -31.89 10.68 -26.93
N LEU A 199 -30.95 9.82 -26.55
CA LEU A 199 -29.75 9.58 -27.35
C LEU A 199 -30.08 9.02 -28.73
N ASP A 200 -31.16 8.24 -28.81
CA ASP A 200 -31.72 7.74 -30.05
C ASP A 200 -32.22 8.89 -30.95
N ASN A 201 -32.89 9.90 -30.40
CA ASN A 201 -33.35 11.04 -31.20
C ASN A 201 -32.19 11.84 -31.80
N VAL A 202 -31.11 12.04 -31.03
CA VAL A 202 -29.90 12.68 -31.58
C VAL A 202 -29.21 11.78 -32.59
N PHE A 203 -29.18 10.47 -32.36
CA PHE A 203 -28.66 9.54 -33.35
C PHE A 203 -29.46 9.63 -34.65
N TYR A 204 -30.79 9.58 -34.61
CA TYR A 204 -31.64 9.60 -35.80
C TYR A 204 -31.61 10.97 -36.51
N SER A 205 -31.57 12.08 -35.79
CA SER A 205 -31.41 13.40 -36.40
C SER A 205 -30.03 13.56 -37.05
N THR A 206 -28.98 13.06 -36.40
CA THR A 206 -27.63 13.03 -36.98
C THR A 206 -27.55 12.06 -38.17
N PHE A 207 -28.27 10.93 -38.13
CA PHE A 207 -28.35 9.95 -39.20
C PHE A 207 -29.04 10.51 -40.45
N ALA A 208 -30.11 11.27 -40.26
CA ALA A 208 -30.81 11.94 -41.35
C ALA A 208 -29.95 13.02 -42.02
N GLN A 209 -29.11 13.72 -41.24
CA GLN A 209 -28.29 14.84 -41.72
C GLN A 209 -26.90 14.44 -42.22
N ASN A 210 -26.32 13.34 -41.71
CA ASN A 210 -24.96 12.91 -42.03
C ASN A 210 -24.93 11.45 -42.47
N LYS A 211 -24.23 11.17 -43.58
CA LYS A 211 -23.90 9.80 -43.99
C LYS A 211 -23.01 9.18 -42.90
N LEU A 212 -23.60 8.41 -41.98
CA LEU A 212 -22.84 7.81 -40.89
C LEU A 212 -21.71 6.95 -41.44
N VAL A 213 -20.50 7.17 -40.92
CA VAL A 213 -19.37 6.28 -41.18
C VAL A 213 -19.65 4.98 -40.43
N ARG A 214 -20.21 4.02 -41.16
CA ARG A 214 -20.37 2.64 -40.70
C ARG A 214 -19.02 1.94 -40.76
N SER A 215 -18.64 1.33 -39.65
CA SER A 215 -17.46 0.48 -39.56
C SER A 215 -17.90 -0.91 -39.12
N LYS A 216 -17.30 -1.95 -39.69
CA LYS A 216 -17.49 -3.33 -39.26
C LYS A 216 -16.32 -3.76 -38.38
N ILE A 217 -16.61 -4.52 -37.33
CA ILE A 217 -15.58 -5.16 -36.49
C ILE A 217 -16.00 -6.60 -36.19
N SER A 218 -15.08 -7.56 -36.34
CA SER A 218 -15.34 -8.94 -35.94
C SER A 218 -15.33 -9.06 -34.41
N LYS A 219 -16.05 -10.06 -33.88
CA LYS A 219 -16.05 -10.41 -32.46
C LYS A 219 -14.64 -10.60 -31.89
N ASN A 220 -13.79 -11.34 -32.60
CA ASN A 220 -12.39 -11.53 -32.21
C ASN A 220 -11.63 -10.20 -32.05
N ASN A 221 -11.80 -9.27 -32.99
CA ASN A 221 -11.18 -7.96 -32.88
C ASN A 221 -11.75 -7.15 -31.70
N LEU A 222 -13.05 -7.26 -31.43
CA LEU A 222 -13.65 -6.61 -30.27
C LEU A 222 -13.16 -7.22 -28.95
N ASP A 223 -13.00 -8.54 -28.89
CA ASP A 223 -12.39 -9.25 -27.76
C ASP A 223 -10.94 -8.83 -27.53
N THR A 224 -10.15 -8.59 -28.58
CA THR A 224 -8.80 -8.01 -28.43
C THR A 224 -8.85 -6.60 -27.85
N LEU A 225 -9.81 -5.76 -28.24
CA LEU A 225 -10.01 -4.42 -27.65
C LEU A 225 -10.42 -4.46 -26.17
N ILE A 226 -11.13 -5.51 -25.74
CA ILE A 226 -11.44 -5.77 -24.33
C ILE A 226 -10.18 -6.25 -23.60
N SER A 227 -9.39 -7.13 -24.23
CA SER A 227 -8.24 -7.80 -23.61
C SER A 227 -6.99 -6.92 -23.52
N ASN A 228 -6.83 -5.93 -24.41
CA ASN A 228 -5.68 -5.01 -24.49
C ASN A 228 -5.67 -3.93 -23.39
N ILE A 229 -6.08 -4.25 -22.17
CA ILE A 229 -6.10 -3.31 -21.04
C ILE A 229 -4.71 -2.78 -20.67
N ASN A 230 -3.64 -3.49 -21.05
CA ASN A 230 -2.29 -3.22 -20.58
C ASN A 230 -1.45 -2.31 -21.48
N GLU A 231 -1.87 -2.01 -22.72
CA GLU A 231 -1.11 -1.13 -23.58
C GLU A 231 -1.58 0.32 -23.45
N PHE A 232 -0.73 1.16 -22.85
CA PHE A 232 -0.94 2.62 -22.72
C PHE A 232 -1.23 3.33 -24.06
N ARG A 233 -1.00 2.65 -25.19
CA ARG A 233 -1.13 3.18 -26.54
C ARG A 233 -2.18 2.44 -27.39
N ALA A 234 -2.87 1.43 -26.87
CA ALA A 234 -3.91 0.75 -27.63
C ALA A 234 -5.27 1.42 -27.46
N LYS A 235 -6.12 1.34 -28.49
CA LYS A 235 -7.56 1.60 -28.32
C LYS A 235 -8.10 0.56 -27.34
N ARG A 236 -8.84 0.99 -26.33
CA ARG A 236 -9.39 0.09 -25.30
C ARG A 236 -10.89 0.25 -25.19
N LEU A 237 -11.62 -0.87 -25.15
CA LEU A 237 -13.03 -0.83 -24.75
C LEU A 237 -13.11 -0.57 -23.24
N VAL A 238 -13.76 0.53 -22.87
CA VAL A 238 -13.90 0.97 -21.47
C VAL A 238 -15.18 0.44 -20.86
N ASN A 239 -16.27 0.50 -21.61
CA ASN A 239 -17.59 0.08 -21.14
C ASN A 239 -18.51 -0.29 -22.30
N ILE A 240 -19.53 -1.09 -21.97
CA ILE A 240 -20.67 -1.41 -22.84
C ILE A 240 -21.92 -0.96 -22.11
N LEU A 241 -22.71 -0.10 -22.75
CA LEU A 241 -23.92 0.47 -22.19
C LEU A 241 -25.13 0.03 -23.01
N THR A 242 -26.19 -0.42 -22.34
CA THR A 242 -27.50 -0.58 -22.98
C THR A 242 -28.15 0.77 -23.25
N LYS A 243 -29.22 0.78 -24.05
CA LYS A 243 -30.07 1.96 -24.20
C LYS A 243 -30.61 2.42 -22.84
N ASP A 244 -31.16 1.50 -22.06
CA ASP A 244 -31.72 1.80 -20.74
C ASP A 244 -30.67 2.33 -19.76
N GLU A 245 -29.44 1.78 -19.77
CA GLU A 245 -28.34 2.26 -18.93
C GLU A 245 -27.86 3.66 -19.32
N LEU A 246 -28.10 4.08 -20.55
CA LEU A 246 -27.72 5.39 -21.07
C LEU A 246 -28.83 6.43 -20.83
N GLU A 247 -30.08 5.98 -20.93
CA GLU A 247 -31.28 6.78 -20.64
C GLU A 247 -31.65 6.79 -19.15
N ALA A 248 -30.91 6.06 -18.30
CA ALA A 248 -31.04 6.17 -16.86
C ALA A 248 -30.24 7.38 -16.32
N PRO A 249 -30.76 8.11 -15.31
CA PRO A 249 -29.95 9.06 -14.59
C PRO A 249 -28.84 8.36 -13.82
N LYS A 250 -27.67 9.01 -13.77
CA LYS A 250 -26.49 8.52 -13.05
C LYS A 250 -26.02 9.61 -12.13
N LEU A 251 -26.53 9.59 -10.90
CA LEU A 251 -26.15 10.57 -9.91
C LEU A 251 -24.91 10.11 -9.16
N GLU A 252 -23.86 10.91 -9.23
CA GLU A 252 -22.71 10.86 -8.33
C GLU A 252 -22.95 11.87 -7.23
N ILE A 253 -23.07 11.37 -6.00
CA ILE A 253 -23.30 12.17 -4.81
C ILE A 253 -22.04 12.07 -3.96
N ASP A 254 -21.44 13.20 -3.62
CA ASP A 254 -20.25 13.25 -2.77
C ASP A 254 -20.36 14.38 -1.74
N PHE A 255 -19.74 14.20 -0.59
CA PHE A 255 -19.67 15.20 0.46
C PHE A 255 -18.34 15.93 0.41
N HIS A 256 -18.38 17.26 0.48
CA HIS A 256 -17.22 18.14 0.58
C HIS A 256 -17.28 18.99 1.87
N ILE A 257 -16.26 19.82 2.08
CA ILE A 257 -16.07 20.64 3.30
C ILE A 257 -17.19 21.67 3.60
N HIS A 258 -18.13 21.82 2.67
CA HIS A 258 -19.23 22.79 2.80
C HIS A 258 -20.62 22.13 2.65
N GLY A 259 -20.69 20.82 2.42
CA GLY A 259 -21.96 20.13 2.21
C GLY A 259 -21.86 19.00 1.20
N LEU A 260 -22.72 19.02 0.20
CA LEU A 260 -22.98 17.91 -0.71
C LEU A 260 -22.97 18.38 -2.17
N SER A 261 -22.24 17.65 -3.01
CA SER A 261 -22.22 17.80 -4.47
C SER A 261 -23.01 16.67 -5.11
N ILE A 262 -23.94 17.01 -5.99
CA ILE A 262 -24.69 16.05 -6.81
C ILE A 262 -24.37 16.33 -8.27
N ILE A 263 -23.76 15.37 -8.96
CA ILE A 263 -23.42 15.45 -10.38
C ILE A 263 -24.28 14.44 -11.14
N ASN A 264 -24.99 14.87 -12.18
CA ASN A 264 -25.72 13.95 -13.05
C ASN A 264 -24.88 13.60 -14.28
N ASN A 265 -24.42 12.36 -14.40
CA ASN A 265 -23.68 11.85 -15.56
C ASN A 265 -24.56 11.04 -16.53
N GLY A 266 -25.88 11.05 -16.34
CA GLY A 266 -26.85 10.30 -17.14
C GLY A 266 -27.89 11.20 -17.81
N LYS A 267 -29.09 10.66 -18.05
CA LYS A 267 -30.23 11.40 -18.59
C LYS A 267 -30.58 12.61 -17.71
N PRO A 268 -30.92 13.77 -18.29
CA PRO A 268 -31.38 14.94 -17.53
C PRO A 268 -32.51 14.60 -16.56
N ILE A 269 -32.43 15.15 -15.36
CA ILE A 269 -33.44 15.00 -14.30
C ILE A 269 -33.67 16.32 -13.59
N THR A 270 -34.83 16.47 -12.99
CA THR A 270 -35.17 17.61 -12.15
C THR A 270 -34.95 17.23 -10.69
N PHE A 271 -34.27 18.10 -9.94
CA PHE A 271 -34.23 18.01 -8.49
C PHE A 271 -35.52 18.61 -7.92
N GLU A 272 -36.36 17.77 -7.32
CA GLU A 272 -37.65 18.19 -6.73
C GLU A 272 -37.49 18.74 -5.31
N GLY A 273 -36.40 18.35 -4.63
CA GLY A 273 -36.12 18.78 -3.27
C GLY A 273 -35.59 17.65 -2.40
N TYR A 274 -35.70 17.85 -1.09
CA TYR A 274 -35.23 16.90 -0.09
C TYR A 274 -36.16 16.84 1.12
N ILE A 275 -36.12 15.71 1.82
CA ILE A 275 -36.79 15.51 3.11
C ILE A 275 -35.70 15.27 4.15
N GLU A 276 -35.72 16.05 5.23
CA GLU A 276 -34.83 15.83 6.38
C GLU A 276 -35.52 14.92 7.39
N ASN A 277 -34.94 13.76 7.64
CA ASN A 277 -35.56 12.71 8.46
C ASN A 277 -35.31 12.90 9.96
N ASN A 278 -34.42 13.81 10.35
CA ASN A 278 -34.06 14.08 11.75
C ASN A 278 -34.50 15.50 12.12
N ASN A 279 -35.24 15.66 13.23
CA ASN A 279 -35.74 16.94 13.76
C ASN A 279 -34.64 17.87 14.33
N LEU A 280 -33.40 17.72 13.87
CA LEU A 280 -32.32 18.59 14.29
C LEU A 280 -32.48 19.92 13.55
N ASN A 281 -32.25 21.02 14.27
CA ASN A 281 -32.30 22.39 13.76
C ASN A 281 -31.28 22.70 12.63
N ASN A 282 -30.65 21.69 12.03
CA ASN A 282 -29.72 21.81 10.92
C ASN A 282 -30.48 22.28 9.67
N GLN A 283 -29.81 23.03 8.81
CA GLN A 283 -30.43 23.54 7.58
C GLN A 283 -29.52 23.23 6.41
N TRP A 284 -30.01 22.38 5.51
CA TRP A 284 -29.46 22.26 4.17
C TRP A 284 -30.02 23.37 3.28
N VAL A 285 -29.17 23.94 2.44
CA VAL A 285 -29.57 24.95 1.47
C VAL A 285 -29.22 24.43 0.08
N PHE A 286 -30.26 24.07 -0.68
CA PHE A 286 -30.15 23.67 -2.08
C PHE A 286 -30.57 24.83 -2.99
N PRO A 287 -30.00 24.93 -4.21
CA PRO A 287 -30.51 25.84 -5.22
C PRO A 287 -31.92 25.42 -5.66
N LYS A 288 -32.82 26.39 -5.74
CA LYS A 288 -34.21 26.20 -6.14
C LYS A 288 -34.32 25.65 -7.57
N ASP A 289 -35.25 24.71 -7.79
CA ASP A 289 -35.72 24.20 -9.08
C ASP A 289 -34.61 23.97 -10.12
N SER A 290 -33.70 23.06 -9.80
CA SER A 290 -32.49 22.83 -10.59
C SER A 290 -32.64 21.61 -11.51
N LEU A 291 -32.84 21.90 -12.80
CA LEU A 291 -32.68 20.90 -13.86
C LEU A 291 -31.21 20.47 -13.95
N LEU A 292 -30.91 19.23 -13.56
CA LEU A 292 -29.59 18.63 -13.71
C LEU A 292 -29.44 18.03 -15.10
N LEU A 293 -28.89 18.82 -16.02
CA LEU A 293 -28.41 18.30 -17.30
C LEU A 293 -27.19 17.38 -17.10
N THR A 294 -26.87 16.56 -18.10
CA THR A 294 -25.67 15.70 -18.09
C THR A 294 -24.40 16.54 -17.87
N GLY A 295 -23.55 16.10 -16.94
CA GLY A 295 -22.32 16.79 -16.52
C GLY A 295 -22.55 18.03 -15.65
N LYS A 296 -23.80 18.42 -15.36
CA LYS A 296 -24.10 19.53 -14.44
C LYS A 296 -24.09 19.04 -13.00
N ARG A 297 -23.75 19.98 -12.12
CA ARG A 297 -23.59 19.80 -10.69
C ARG A 297 -24.54 20.72 -9.94
N ILE A 298 -25.16 20.20 -8.89
CA ILE A 298 -25.79 20.97 -7.83
C ILE A 298 -24.92 20.87 -6.59
N ASP A 299 -24.70 22.01 -5.94
CA ASP A 299 -24.07 22.08 -4.64
C ASP A 299 -25.08 22.50 -3.59
N ALA A 300 -25.14 21.70 -2.53
CA ALA A 300 -25.93 21.99 -1.34
C ALA A 300 -24.99 22.37 -0.20
N SER A 301 -25.29 23.48 0.44
CA SER A 301 -24.54 23.93 1.61
C SER A 301 -25.17 23.38 2.88
N TYR A 302 -24.33 22.98 3.83
CA TYR A 302 -24.78 22.48 5.12
C TYR A 302 -24.43 23.45 6.25
N ILE A 303 -25.43 23.89 7.01
CA ILE A 303 -25.25 24.76 8.18
C ILE A 303 -25.41 23.93 9.45
N ALA A 304 -24.28 23.56 10.04
CA ALA A 304 -24.18 22.79 11.28
C ALA A 304 -24.46 23.63 12.53
N LYS A 305 -25.28 23.12 13.45
CA LYS A 305 -25.48 23.74 14.79
C LYS A 305 -24.71 23.08 15.93
N LYS A 306 -24.36 21.79 15.84
CA LYS A 306 -23.69 21.05 16.94
C LYS A 306 -22.74 19.95 16.45
N ASN A 307 -21.56 19.84 17.07
CA ASN A 307 -20.58 18.81 16.72
C ASN A 307 -21.07 17.38 16.94
N GLY A 308 -20.79 16.51 15.97
CA GLY A 308 -21.08 15.07 16.05
C GLY A 308 -22.50 14.67 15.64
N ASP A 309 -23.33 15.62 15.21
CA ASP A 309 -24.67 15.31 14.74
C ASP A 309 -24.63 14.54 13.41
N THR A 310 -25.62 13.66 13.22
CA THR A 310 -25.79 12.89 11.99
C THR A 310 -26.94 13.46 11.18
N SER A 311 -26.65 13.90 9.96
CA SER A 311 -27.66 14.34 9.00
C SER A 311 -28.17 13.15 8.19
N ASN A 312 -29.48 13.06 8.00
CA ASN A 312 -30.15 12.00 7.25
C ASN A 312 -31.15 12.65 6.29
N LEU A 313 -30.77 12.69 5.01
CA LEU A 313 -31.52 13.31 3.94
C LEU A 313 -32.12 12.26 3.01
N THR A 314 -33.32 12.52 2.53
CA THR A 314 -33.89 11.83 1.37
C THR A 314 -33.97 12.83 0.22
N LEU A 315 -33.10 12.68 -0.77
CA LEU A 315 -33.10 13.50 -1.98
C LEU A 315 -34.11 12.95 -2.97
N LEU A 316 -34.90 13.85 -3.57
CA LEU A 316 -35.95 13.53 -4.52
C LEU A 316 -35.58 14.09 -5.89
N PHE A 317 -35.58 13.21 -6.88
CA PHE A 317 -35.40 13.58 -8.28
C PHE A 317 -36.51 12.97 -9.11
N THR A 318 -36.82 13.61 -10.23
CA THR A 318 -37.78 13.11 -11.21
C THR A 318 -37.19 13.22 -12.60
N ASP A 319 -37.55 12.28 -13.46
CA ASP A 319 -37.64 12.58 -14.88
C ASP A 319 -39.12 12.64 -15.28
N SER A 320 -39.39 12.90 -16.56
CA SER A 320 -40.76 12.97 -17.08
C SER A 320 -41.59 11.68 -16.92
N GLN A 321 -41.00 10.57 -16.46
CA GLN A 321 -41.62 9.24 -16.39
C GLN A 321 -41.47 8.55 -15.04
N LYS A 322 -40.41 8.83 -14.27
CA LYS A 322 -40.00 8.09 -13.07
C LYS A 322 -39.49 9.03 -11.99
N SER A 323 -39.75 8.68 -10.73
CA SER A 323 -39.11 9.31 -9.58
C SER A 323 -37.93 8.49 -9.09
N TYR A 324 -36.92 9.17 -8.54
CA TYR A 324 -35.71 8.58 -8.01
C TYR A 324 -35.47 9.15 -6.60
N LYS A 325 -35.24 8.25 -5.64
CA LYS A 325 -35.01 8.62 -4.25
C LYS A 325 -33.64 8.16 -3.79
N TYR A 326 -32.92 9.02 -3.09
CA TYR A 326 -31.62 8.69 -2.53
C TYR A 326 -31.59 9.06 -1.05
N GLN A 327 -31.32 8.08 -0.20
CA GLN A 327 -31.01 8.31 1.19
C GLN A 327 -29.53 8.63 1.33
N VAL A 328 -29.23 9.75 1.96
CA VAL A 328 -27.88 10.28 2.15
C VAL A 328 -27.70 10.56 3.64
N ILE A 329 -26.77 9.83 4.26
CA ILE A 329 -26.45 9.94 5.68
C ILE A 329 -25.01 10.42 5.81
N GLY A 330 -24.81 11.47 6.61
CA GLY A 330 -23.51 12.06 6.85
C GLY A 330 -23.34 12.47 8.31
N THR A 331 -22.32 11.95 8.98
CA THR A 331 -21.90 12.43 10.31
C THR A 331 -20.78 13.45 10.15
N TYR A 332 -20.94 14.61 10.77
CA TYR A 332 -20.00 15.72 10.60
C TYR A 332 -19.29 16.10 11.90
N ILE A 333 -18.10 16.67 11.72
CA ILE A 333 -17.35 17.36 12.77
C ILE A 333 -17.12 18.79 12.30
N ASN A 334 -17.48 19.77 13.14
CA ASN A 334 -17.10 21.16 12.97
C ASN A 334 -15.91 21.46 13.90
N SER A 335 -14.73 21.60 13.31
CA SER A 335 -13.52 22.03 14.01
C SER A 335 -13.14 23.41 13.52
N GLN A 336 -13.20 24.41 14.40
CA GLN A 336 -12.79 25.79 14.12
C GLN A 336 -13.53 26.41 12.90
N GLY A 337 -14.81 26.08 12.72
CA GLY A 337 -15.63 26.59 11.61
C GLY A 337 -15.50 25.80 10.31
N THR A 338 -14.64 24.78 10.25
CA THR A 338 -14.56 23.87 9.10
C THR A 338 -15.39 22.63 9.37
N ILE A 339 -16.37 22.37 8.50
CA ILE A 339 -17.21 21.18 8.56
C ILE A 339 -16.57 20.07 7.73
N ALA A 340 -16.37 18.89 8.31
CA ALA A 340 -15.93 17.70 7.60
C ALA A 340 -16.89 16.54 7.86
N PHE A 341 -17.25 15.80 6.80
CA PHE A 341 -18.07 14.60 6.89
C PHE A 341 -17.17 13.37 6.99
N ILE A 342 -17.27 12.63 8.09
CA ILE A 342 -16.39 11.50 8.42
C ILE A 342 -17.03 10.19 7.99
N ASP A 343 -18.28 9.98 8.39
CA ASP A 343 -19.06 8.80 8.00
C ASP A 343 -20.09 9.22 6.97
N LYS A 344 -20.07 8.54 5.81
CA LYS A 344 -20.90 8.85 4.65
C LYS A 344 -21.57 7.56 4.17
N SER A 345 -22.89 7.59 3.99
CA SER A 345 -23.63 6.49 3.38
C SER A 345 -24.63 7.06 2.37
N ILE A 346 -24.63 6.49 1.17
CA ILE A 346 -25.55 6.87 0.10
C ILE A 346 -26.23 5.60 -0.39
N LYS A 347 -27.56 5.56 -0.31
CA LYS A 347 -28.37 4.42 -0.71
C LYS A 347 -29.48 4.89 -1.63
N LYS A 348 -29.53 4.33 -2.85
CA LYS A 348 -30.69 4.49 -3.72
C LYS A 348 -31.87 3.72 -3.13
N LEU A 349 -33.00 4.40 -2.96
CA LEU A 349 -34.26 3.79 -2.54
C LEU A 349 -35.05 3.43 -3.80
N ASN A 350 -35.51 2.18 -3.88
CA ASN A 350 -36.29 1.67 -5.02
C ASN A 350 -37.75 2.11 -4.95
#